data_AF-A0A970NPW7-F1
#
_entry.id   AF-A0A970NPW7-F1
#
_cell.length_a   1.000
_cell.length_b   1.000
_cell.length_c   1.000
_cell.angle_alpha   90.00
_cell.angle_beta   90.00
_cell.angle_gamma   90.00
#
_symmetry.space_group_name_H-M   'P 1'
#
loop_
_entity.id
_entity.type
_entity.pdbx_description
1 polymer ?
#
loop_
_entity_poly.entity_id
_entity_poly.type
_entity_poly.pdbx_seq_one_letter_code
_entity_poly.pdbx_strand_id
1 'polypeptide(L)'
;MKTIGNKIKLFFLTGFFIFSLFSCEKNNDPTNEECKKFTVFLMEREDYVIFEKTVMLFENEKYLVKTPLNYFLSDLDNLFATDYDRYLNTLEKIVTDGQNLDILYASTYFNSNSLDFVLADFLESGHCFVFDKQNGKVILQILVEYWGCNSPPLAGAGERKFYISNDLFLETTDWISKK
;
A
#
# COMPACT_ATOMS: atom_id res chain seq x y z
N MET A 1 -7.88 -64.95 1.59
CA MET A 1 -6.89 -65.75 0.85
C MET A 1 -7.48 -66.16 -0.50
N LYS A 2 -7.17 -65.40 -1.56
CA LYS A 2 -7.07 -65.80 -2.98
C LYS A 2 -7.14 -64.54 -3.85
N THR A 3 -5.95 -64.11 -4.26
CA THR A 3 -5.65 -63.20 -5.37
C THR A 3 -5.70 -63.96 -6.70
N ILE A 4 -5.63 -63.22 -7.81
CA ILE A 4 -5.43 -63.61 -9.23
C ILE A 4 -6.76 -63.71 -10.02
N GLY A 5 -6.95 -63.02 -11.15
CA GLY A 5 -6.01 -62.24 -11.93
C GLY A 5 -6.64 -61.49 -13.12
N ASN A 6 -6.00 -60.36 -13.42
CA ASN A 6 -5.66 -59.80 -14.72
C ASN A 6 -6.42 -60.28 -15.97
N LYS A 7 -7.16 -59.37 -16.62
CA LYS A 7 -7.24 -59.28 -18.08
C LYS A 7 -7.25 -57.82 -18.52
N ILE A 8 -6.06 -57.35 -18.89
CA ILE A 8 -5.81 -56.15 -19.67
C ILE A 8 -6.48 -56.34 -21.04
N LYS A 9 -7.40 -55.45 -21.41
CA LYS A 9 -7.82 -55.27 -22.81
C LYS A 9 -7.28 -53.94 -23.30
N LEU A 10 -6.20 -54.05 -24.06
CA LEU A 10 -5.61 -53.02 -24.89
C LEU A 10 -6.55 -52.79 -26.09
N PHE A 11 -7.14 -51.61 -26.20
CA PHE A 11 -7.78 -51.13 -27.44
C PHE A 11 -7.01 -49.89 -27.91
N PHE A 12 -6.22 -50.08 -28.95
CA PHE A 12 -5.80 -49.01 -29.85
C PHE A 12 -6.87 -48.90 -30.94
N LEU A 13 -7.39 -47.69 -31.19
CA LEU A 13 -7.52 -47.14 -32.55
C LEU A 13 -8.01 -45.68 -32.53
N THR A 14 -7.13 -44.81 -33.05
CA THR A 14 -7.41 -43.70 -33.98
C THR A 14 -8.45 -42.62 -33.62
N GLY A 15 -7.92 -41.44 -33.26
CA GLY A 15 -8.01 -40.25 -34.13
C GLY A 15 -9.27 -39.38 -34.03
N PHE A 16 -9.15 -38.23 -33.35
CA PHE A 16 -9.49 -36.92 -33.92
C PHE A 16 -8.86 -35.81 -33.07
N PHE A 17 -7.84 -35.15 -33.60
CA PHE A 17 -7.36 -33.87 -33.10
C PHE A 17 -8.42 -32.82 -33.44
N ILE A 18 -9.15 -32.33 -32.45
CA ILE A 18 -9.90 -31.07 -32.59
C ILE A 18 -9.09 -29.99 -31.88
N PHE A 19 -8.24 -29.33 -32.67
CA PHE A 19 -7.80 -27.96 -32.38
C PHE A 19 -9.04 -27.06 -32.44
N SER A 20 -9.72 -26.85 -31.31
CA SER A 20 -10.58 -25.68 -31.18
C SER A 20 -9.73 -24.54 -30.64
N LEU A 21 -9.18 -23.77 -31.57
CA LEU A 21 -8.83 -22.37 -31.37
C LEU A 21 -10.11 -21.65 -30.93
N PHE A 22 -10.33 -21.54 -29.63
CA PHE A 22 -11.08 -20.41 -29.10
C PHE A 22 -10.04 -19.40 -28.65
N SER A 23 -9.81 -18.43 -29.54
CA SER A 23 -9.38 -17.09 -29.17
C SER A 23 -10.09 -16.70 -27.88
N CYS A 24 -9.35 -16.64 -26.77
CA CYS A 24 -9.75 -15.73 -25.71
C CYS A 24 -9.44 -14.34 -26.25
N GLU A 25 -10.39 -13.80 -27.01
CA GLU A 25 -10.40 -12.41 -27.42
C GLU A 25 -10.40 -11.61 -26.12
N LYS A 26 -9.22 -11.13 -25.73
CA LYS A 26 -9.07 -10.22 -24.61
C LYS A 26 -9.69 -8.91 -25.08
N ASN A 27 -11.00 -8.79 -24.91
CA ASN A 27 -11.71 -7.52 -24.97
C ASN A 27 -11.14 -6.65 -23.85
N ASN A 28 -10.00 -6.03 -24.11
CA ASN A 28 -9.51 -4.92 -23.33
C ASN A 28 -10.40 -3.73 -23.71
N ASP A 29 -11.60 -3.70 -23.15
CA ASP A 29 -12.35 -2.46 -23.04
C ASP A 29 -11.56 -1.55 -22.07
N PRO A 30 -10.99 -0.42 -22.53
CA PRO A 30 -10.18 0.45 -21.69
C PRO A 30 -11.02 1.24 -20.65
N THR A 31 -12.32 0.96 -20.52
CA THR A 31 -13.24 1.70 -19.66
C THR A 31 -13.61 1.03 -18.33
N ASN A 32 -13.01 -0.12 -17.98
CA ASN A 32 -13.21 -0.78 -16.69
C ASN A 32 -11.89 -1.27 -16.08
N GLU A 33 -11.01 -0.34 -15.69
CA GLU A 33 -10.07 -0.64 -14.61
C GLU A 33 -10.91 -0.78 -13.33
N GLU A 34 -11.20 -2.02 -12.90
CA GLU A 34 -11.91 -2.27 -11.64
C GLU A 34 -11.23 -1.54 -10.48
N CYS A 35 -12.01 -0.81 -9.69
CA CYS A 35 -11.58 -0.20 -8.44
C CYS A 35 -10.89 -1.25 -7.55
N LYS A 36 -9.56 -1.16 -7.44
CA LYS A 36 -8.75 -2.16 -6.75
C LYS A 36 -8.90 -2.01 -5.24
N LYS A 37 -9.32 -3.09 -4.58
CA LYS A 37 -9.44 -3.16 -3.13
C LYS A 37 -8.54 -4.26 -2.58
N PHE A 38 -7.71 -3.95 -1.60
CA PHE A 38 -6.72 -4.87 -1.06
C PHE A 38 -6.40 -4.57 0.40
N THR A 39 -5.86 -5.55 1.09
CA THR A 39 -5.44 -5.43 2.49
C THR A 39 -3.96 -5.10 2.54
N VAL A 40 -3.60 -4.14 3.39
CA VAL A 40 -2.21 -3.83 3.73
C VAL A 40 -1.95 -4.30 5.15
N PHE A 41 -0.84 -4.99 5.35
CA PHE A 41 -0.35 -5.39 6.66
C PHE A 41 0.55 -4.31 7.23
N LEU A 42 0.32 -3.96 8.49
CA LEU A 42 1.04 -2.90 9.20
C LEU A 42 2.09 -3.50 10.15
N MET A 43 2.95 -2.65 10.70
CA MET A 43 3.96 -3.07 11.68
C MET A 43 3.32 -3.62 12.95
N GLU A 44 3.68 -4.85 13.31
CA GLU A 44 3.08 -5.57 14.44
C GLU A 44 3.56 -5.06 15.81
N ARG A 45 4.82 -4.62 15.91
CA ARG A 45 5.45 -4.30 17.19
C ARG A 45 6.18 -2.98 17.13
N GLU A 46 6.04 -2.24 18.22
CA GLU A 46 6.96 -1.20 18.63
C GLU A 46 8.18 -1.84 19.31
N ASP A 47 8.98 -2.60 18.53
CA ASP A 47 10.25 -3.09 19.05
C ASP A 47 11.17 -1.88 19.25
N TYR A 48 11.73 -1.74 20.45
CA TYR A 48 12.64 -0.65 20.80
C TYR A 48 13.84 -0.56 19.85
N VAL A 49 14.29 -1.71 19.30
CA VAL A 49 15.37 -1.73 18.30
C VAL A 49 14.94 -1.09 16.98
N ILE A 50 13.65 -1.18 16.64
CA ILE A 50 13.07 -0.64 15.40
C ILE A 50 12.68 0.83 15.58
N PHE A 51 12.22 1.24 16.77
CA PHE A 51 11.71 2.59 17.05
C PHE A 51 12.64 3.49 17.88
N GLU A 52 13.95 3.19 17.93
CA GLU A 52 14.95 4.03 18.63
C GLU A 52 14.80 5.52 18.30
N LYS A 53 14.49 5.82 17.03
CA LYS A 53 14.05 7.14 16.57
C LYS A 53 12.73 7.04 15.83
N THR A 54 11.75 7.80 16.28
CA THR A 54 10.36 7.72 15.84
C THR A 54 9.97 8.99 15.08
N VAL A 55 9.23 8.82 13.99
CA VAL A 55 8.53 9.90 13.30
C VAL A 55 7.03 9.73 13.49
N MET A 56 6.41 10.72 14.13
CA MET A 56 4.97 10.83 14.28
C MET A 56 4.36 11.30 12.96
N LEU A 57 3.56 10.44 12.33
CA LEU A 57 2.89 10.73 11.06
C LEU A 57 1.52 11.37 11.29
N PHE A 58 0.79 10.88 12.28
CA PHE A 58 -0.55 11.35 12.62
C PHE A 58 -0.89 11.05 14.08
N GLU A 59 -1.62 11.97 14.72
CA GLU A 59 -2.21 11.70 16.02
C GLU A 59 -3.51 12.50 16.20
N ASN A 60 -4.58 11.81 16.61
CA ASN A 60 -5.83 12.42 17.06
C ASN A 60 -6.35 11.70 18.31
N GLU A 61 -7.57 11.93 18.76
CA GLU A 61 -8.11 11.27 19.97
C GLU A 61 -8.23 9.73 19.84
N LYS A 62 -8.46 9.20 18.63
CA LYS A 62 -8.72 7.78 18.38
C LYS A 62 -7.48 6.99 17.97
N TYR A 63 -6.62 7.57 17.15
CA TYR A 63 -5.50 6.88 16.51
C TYR A 63 -4.18 7.63 16.69
N LEU A 64 -3.12 6.84 16.78
CA LEU A 64 -1.73 7.26 16.68
C LEU A 64 -1.08 6.48 15.54
N VAL A 65 -0.44 7.18 14.61
CA VAL A 65 0.31 6.59 13.50
C VAL A 65 1.74 7.12 13.54
N LYS A 66 2.69 6.19 13.56
CA LYS A 66 4.12 6.51 13.59
C LYS A 66 4.92 5.52 12.76
N THR A 67 6.13 5.91 12.40
CA THR A 67 7.07 5.06 11.70
C THR A 67 8.48 5.27 12.26
N PRO A 68 9.37 4.27 12.20
CA PRO A 68 10.78 4.47 12.45
C PRO A 68 11.42 5.47 11.50
N LEU A 69 12.42 6.21 11.98
CA LEU A 69 13.14 7.19 11.15
C LEU A 69 13.78 6.58 9.90
N ASN A 70 14.30 5.36 9.97
CA ASN A 70 14.92 4.71 8.82
C ASN A 70 13.91 4.40 7.70
N TYR A 71 12.70 3.94 8.04
CA TYR A 71 11.62 3.78 7.06
C TYR A 71 11.15 5.12 6.53
N PHE A 72 11.05 6.14 7.39
CA PHE A 72 10.70 7.49 6.98
C PHE A 72 11.64 8.05 5.91
N LEU A 73 12.94 7.87 6.11
CA LEU A 73 13.99 8.31 5.17
C LEU A 73 13.96 7.49 3.88
N SER A 74 13.75 6.18 3.96
CA SER A 74 13.69 5.30 2.77
C SER A 74 12.53 5.64 1.84
N ASP A 75 11.38 6.00 2.40
CA ASP A 75 10.17 6.30 1.62
C ASP A 75 10.13 7.78 1.17
N LEU A 76 11.03 8.63 1.68
CA LEU A 76 11.11 10.06 1.35
C LEU A 76 11.42 10.32 -0.13
N ASP A 77 12.24 9.47 -0.75
CA ASP A 77 12.64 9.60 -2.17
C ASP A 77 11.42 9.54 -3.09
N ASN A 78 10.47 8.66 -2.76
CA ASN A 78 9.24 8.48 -3.54
C ASN A 78 8.32 9.71 -3.42
N LEU A 79 8.30 10.36 -2.25
CA LEU A 79 7.45 11.52 -1.96
C LEU A 79 7.85 12.79 -2.73
N PHE A 80 9.12 12.89 -3.17
CA PHE A 80 9.66 14.08 -3.84
C PHE A 80 10.21 13.81 -5.24
N ALA A 81 9.70 12.78 -5.93
CA ALA A 81 10.21 12.35 -7.24
C ALA A 81 10.31 13.46 -8.32
N THR A 82 9.61 14.59 -8.15
CA THR A 82 9.60 15.72 -9.09
C THR A 82 10.25 17.01 -8.58
N ASP A 83 10.74 17.08 -7.33
CA ASP A 83 11.30 18.30 -6.72
C ASP A 83 12.53 17.97 -5.85
N TYR A 84 13.68 17.80 -6.54
CA TYR A 84 14.92 17.32 -5.94
C TYR A 84 15.56 18.32 -4.96
N ASP A 85 15.47 19.63 -5.21
CA ASP A 85 16.04 20.64 -4.30
C ASP A 85 15.25 20.69 -2.99
N ARG A 86 13.91 20.60 -3.06
CA ARG A 86 13.08 20.52 -1.86
C ARG A 86 13.30 19.21 -1.10
N TYR A 87 13.48 18.10 -1.82
CA TYR A 87 13.86 16.82 -1.23
C TYR A 87 15.15 16.95 -0.41
N LEU A 88 16.25 17.45 -1.01
CA LEU A 88 17.54 17.54 -0.32
C LEU A 88 17.46 18.42 0.94
N ASN A 89 16.81 19.59 0.84
CA ASN A 89 16.64 20.48 2.00
C ASN A 89 15.81 19.84 3.11
N THR A 90 14.77 19.08 2.75
CA THR A 90 13.91 18.38 3.70
C THR A 90 14.66 17.23 4.36
N LEU A 91 15.39 16.43 3.56
CA LEU A 91 16.22 15.32 4.03
C LEU A 91 17.30 15.80 5.01
N GLU A 92 18.06 16.83 4.65
CA GLU A 92 19.11 17.39 5.52
C GLU A 92 18.54 17.84 6.86
N LYS A 93 17.36 18.49 6.84
CA LYS A 93 16.69 18.94 8.05
C LYS A 93 16.24 17.76 8.93
N ILE A 94 15.62 16.73 8.34
CA ILE A 94 15.19 15.52 9.06
C ILE A 94 16.38 14.80 9.68
N VAL A 95 17.48 14.63 8.94
CA VAL A 95 18.70 13.96 9.44
C VAL A 95 19.30 14.75 10.59
N THR A 96 19.40 16.07 10.46
CA THR A 96 19.94 16.95 11.51
C THR A 96 19.08 16.90 12.77
N ASP A 97 17.76 17.02 12.63
CA ASP A 97 16.83 16.94 13.76
C ASP A 97 16.88 15.54 14.39
N GLY A 98 16.95 14.48 13.57
CA GLY A 98 17.04 13.10 14.00
C GLY A 98 18.33 12.76 14.77
N GLN A 99 19.42 13.50 14.57
CA GLN A 99 20.61 13.35 15.42
C GLN A 99 20.39 13.84 16.85
N ASN A 100 19.48 14.81 17.05
CA ASN A 100 19.30 15.51 18.31
C ASN A 100 18.01 15.12 19.06
N LEU A 101 17.04 14.56 18.35
CA LEU A 101 15.71 14.22 18.86
C LEU A 101 15.41 12.73 18.67
N ASP A 102 14.70 12.15 19.63
CA ASP A 102 14.21 10.77 19.55
C ASP A 102 12.83 10.68 18.90
N ILE A 103 12.06 11.77 18.95
CA ILE A 103 10.74 11.88 18.33
C ILE A 103 10.72 13.10 17.41
N LEU A 104 10.42 12.85 16.14
CA LEU A 104 10.16 13.86 15.12
C LEU A 104 8.67 13.87 14.77
N TYR A 105 8.19 14.98 14.21
CA TYR A 105 6.82 15.10 13.73
C TYR A 105 6.84 15.43 12.25
N ALA A 106 6.13 14.64 11.43
CA ALA A 106 6.04 14.88 10.00
C ALA A 106 5.53 16.30 9.68
N SER A 107 4.63 16.84 10.51
CA SER A 107 4.10 18.20 10.38
C SER A 107 5.13 19.32 10.48
N THR A 108 6.34 19.02 10.97
CA THR A 108 7.47 19.97 10.99
C THR A 108 8.12 20.13 9.60
N TYR A 109 7.98 19.13 8.73
CA TYR A 109 8.66 19.04 7.43
C TYR A 109 7.71 19.21 6.25
N PHE A 110 6.41 18.94 6.46
CA PHE A 110 5.39 18.96 5.42
C PHE A 110 4.27 19.92 5.78
N ASN A 111 3.73 20.61 4.78
CA ASN A 111 2.51 21.39 4.94
C ASN A 111 1.28 20.47 5.07
N SER A 112 0.15 21.01 5.52
CA SER A 112 -1.08 20.25 5.75
C SER A 112 -1.53 19.43 4.55
N ASN A 113 -1.44 19.99 3.34
CA ASN A 113 -1.87 19.30 2.13
C ASN A 113 -0.96 18.12 1.80
N SER A 114 0.35 18.27 2.03
CA SER A 114 1.33 17.20 1.81
C SER A 114 1.27 16.10 2.89
N LEU A 115 0.82 16.42 4.11
CA LEU A 115 0.78 15.45 5.21
C LEU A 115 -0.18 14.29 4.94
N ASP A 116 -1.34 14.55 4.35
CA ASP A 116 -2.31 13.50 4.02
C ASP A 116 -1.72 12.52 2.99
N PHE A 117 -0.96 13.02 2.00
CA PHE A 117 -0.27 12.18 1.02
C PHE A 117 0.87 11.37 1.65
N VAL A 118 1.68 12.00 2.51
CA VAL A 118 2.72 11.30 3.28
C VAL A 118 2.09 10.17 4.09
N LEU A 119 1.02 10.47 4.83
CA LEU A 119 0.30 9.47 5.64
C LEU A 119 -0.27 8.34 4.77
N ALA A 120 -0.89 8.67 3.63
CA ALA A 120 -1.42 7.68 2.69
C ALA A 120 -0.33 6.73 2.18
N ASP A 121 0.85 7.24 1.82
CA ASP A 121 1.94 6.41 1.30
C ASP A 121 2.49 5.45 2.37
N PHE A 122 2.61 5.89 3.63
CA PHE A 122 3.01 5.01 4.73
C PHE A 122 1.95 3.97 5.11
N LEU A 123 0.66 4.33 5.01
CA LEU A 123 -0.43 3.38 5.21
C LEU A 123 -0.48 2.33 4.10
N GLU A 124 -0.19 2.74 2.86
CA GLU A 124 -0.22 1.86 1.70
C GLU A 124 1.01 0.93 1.63
N SER A 125 2.19 1.42 1.98
CA SER A 125 3.42 0.61 2.04
C SER A 125 3.43 -0.38 3.21
N GLY A 126 2.64 -0.10 4.25
CA GLY A 126 2.65 -0.85 5.49
C GLY A 126 3.84 -0.53 6.38
N HIS A 127 4.67 0.45 6.02
CA HIS A 127 5.84 0.89 6.79
C HIS A 127 5.46 1.79 7.98
N CYS A 128 4.32 1.55 8.61
CA CYS A 128 3.90 2.29 9.79
C CYS A 128 3.27 1.39 10.84
N PHE A 129 3.33 1.87 12.08
CA PHE A 129 2.63 1.34 13.23
C PHE A 129 1.40 2.20 13.50
N VAL A 130 0.27 1.53 13.69
CA VAL A 130 -1.02 2.19 13.99
C VAL A 130 -1.56 1.65 15.30
N PHE A 131 -1.89 2.56 16.21
CA PHE A 131 -2.44 2.24 17.52
C PHE A 131 -3.81 2.89 17.72
N ASP A 132 -4.80 2.08 18.05
CA ASP A 132 -6.11 2.52 18.52
C ASP A 132 -6.04 2.84 20.00
N LYS A 133 -6.04 4.14 20.32
CA LYS A 133 -5.94 4.68 21.68
C LYS A 133 -7.19 4.39 22.51
N GLN A 134 -8.36 4.30 21.87
CA GLN A 134 -9.62 4.05 22.57
C GLN A 134 -9.76 2.60 23.00
N ASN A 135 -9.36 1.67 22.13
CA ASN A 135 -9.45 0.24 22.40
C ASN A 135 -8.15 -0.36 22.97
N GLY A 136 -7.06 0.41 23.02
CA GLY A 136 -5.77 -0.01 23.54
C GLY A 136 -5.11 -1.12 22.72
N LYS A 137 -5.28 -1.08 21.38
CA LYS A 137 -4.87 -2.17 20.49
C LYS A 137 -4.04 -1.67 19.31
N VAL A 138 -3.06 -2.47 18.93
CA VAL A 138 -2.33 -2.30 17.67
C VAL A 138 -3.22 -2.75 16.52
N ILE A 139 -3.29 -1.94 15.47
CA ILE A 139 -3.95 -2.27 14.22
C ILE A 139 -2.92 -2.93 13.31
N LEU A 140 -3.14 -4.21 12.99
CA LEU A 140 -2.19 -5.02 12.21
C LEU A 140 -2.47 -5.02 10.71
N GLN A 141 -3.66 -4.59 10.31
CA GLN A 141 -4.08 -4.56 8.92
C GLN A 141 -5.11 -3.47 8.69
N ILE A 142 -5.06 -2.89 7.51
CA ILE A 142 -6.04 -1.93 7.02
C ILE A 142 -6.51 -2.34 5.63
N LEU A 143 -7.63 -1.76 5.22
CA LEU A 143 -8.18 -1.96 3.89
C LEU A 143 -7.92 -0.70 3.08
N VAL A 144 -7.35 -0.88 1.88
CA VAL A 144 -7.11 0.19 0.92
C VAL A 144 -7.99 -0.04 -0.29
N GLU A 145 -8.65 1.02 -0.74
CA GLU A 145 -9.52 1.02 -1.91
C GLU A 145 -9.14 2.16 -2.83
N TYR A 146 -8.77 1.82 -4.05
CA TYR A 146 -8.67 2.77 -5.14
C TYR A 146 -10.06 3.06 -5.70
N TRP A 147 -10.41 4.34 -5.83
CA TRP A 147 -11.63 4.80 -6.48
C TRP A 147 -11.29 5.88 -7.51
N GLY A 148 -12.22 6.23 -8.40
CA GLY A 148 -11.94 7.20 -9.48
C GLY A 148 -11.26 6.61 -10.73
N CYS A 149 -11.27 5.27 -10.88
CA CYS A 149 -10.63 4.54 -12.00
C CYS A 149 -11.17 4.89 -13.41
N ASN A 150 -12.23 5.70 -13.50
CA ASN A 150 -12.83 6.19 -14.74
C ASN A 150 -12.41 7.63 -15.05
N SER A 151 -11.12 7.93 -14.91
CA SER A 151 -10.61 9.25 -15.22
C SER A 151 -10.27 9.39 -16.72
N PRO A 152 -10.37 10.59 -17.31
CA PRO A 152 -10.14 10.79 -18.75
C PRO A 152 -8.78 10.24 -19.22
N PRO A 153 -8.58 9.95 -20.53
CA PRO A 153 -7.39 9.26 -21.04
C PRO A 153 -6.03 9.86 -20.64
N LEU A 154 -6.01 11.13 -20.23
CA LEU A 154 -4.81 11.92 -19.93
C LEU A 154 -4.66 12.27 -18.44
N ALA A 155 -5.62 11.90 -17.60
CA ALA A 155 -5.56 12.10 -16.15
C ALA A 155 -6.07 10.81 -15.50
N GLY A 156 -5.23 10.11 -14.76
CA GLY A 156 -5.69 9.16 -13.75
C GLY A 156 -5.95 9.93 -12.46
N ALA A 157 -7.16 9.93 -11.92
CA ALA A 157 -7.34 10.18 -10.50
C ALA A 157 -7.00 8.87 -9.79
N GLY A 158 -5.89 8.85 -9.06
CA GLY A 158 -5.54 7.76 -8.16
C GLY A 158 -6.14 8.08 -6.80
N GLU A 159 -7.45 8.04 -6.68
CA GLU A 159 -8.08 8.36 -5.40
C GLU A 159 -7.97 7.14 -4.49
N ARG A 160 -7.54 7.35 -3.24
CA ARG A 160 -7.28 6.27 -2.28
C ARG A 160 -8.14 6.48 -1.04
N LYS A 161 -8.81 5.42 -0.60
CA LYS A 161 -9.52 5.36 0.68
C LYS A 161 -8.86 4.33 1.57
N PHE A 162 -8.62 4.73 2.81
CA PHE A 162 -8.01 3.89 3.84
C PHE A 162 -9.05 3.65 4.92
N TYR A 163 -9.28 2.38 5.26
CA TYR A 163 -10.23 2.00 6.29
C TYR A 163 -9.52 1.27 7.44
N ILE A 164 -9.77 1.73 8.66
CA ILE A 164 -9.35 1.06 9.90
C ILE A 164 -10.60 0.50 10.55
N SER A 165 -10.64 -0.81 10.80
CA SER A 165 -11.81 -1.47 11.40
C SER A 165 -13.14 -1.22 10.65
N ASN A 166 -13.06 -1.11 9.31
CA ASN A 166 -14.14 -0.76 8.38
C ASN A 166 -14.67 0.70 8.44
N ASP A 167 -14.12 1.54 9.32
CA ASP A 167 -14.41 2.97 9.31
C ASP A 167 -13.47 3.68 8.33
N LEU A 168 -14.00 4.63 7.54
CA LEU A 168 -13.17 5.49 6.70
C LEU A 168 -12.24 6.32 7.60
N PHE A 169 -10.94 6.15 7.42
CA PHE A 169 -9.91 6.84 8.19
C PHE A 169 -9.32 8.02 7.42
N LEU A 170 -8.94 7.80 6.16
CA LEU A 170 -8.31 8.80 5.30
C LEU A 170 -8.83 8.62 3.87
N GLU A 171 -9.01 9.75 3.19
CA GLU A 171 -9.32 9.80 1.75
C GLU A 171 -8.36 10.80 1.11
N THR A 172 -7.68 10.38 0.04
CA THR A 172 -6.77 11.24 -0.73
C THR A 172 -7.11 11.19 -2.22
N THR A 173 -6.82 12.28 -2.92
CA THR A 173 -7.00 12.42 -4.37
C THR A 173 -5.64 12.71 -5.00
N ASP A 174 -5.01 11.69 -5.59
CA ASP A 174 -3.76 11.87 -6.33
C ASP A 174 -4.08 12.22 -7.79
N TRP A 175 -3.50 13.33 -8.27
CA TRP A 175 -3.51 13.64 -9.70
C TRP A 175 -2.37 12.88 -10.40
N ILE A 176 -2.68 11.72 -10.97
CA ILE A 176 -1.72 10.94 -11.75
C ILE A 176 -1.83 11.39 -13.21
N SER A 177 -0.80 12.05 -13.73
CA SER A 177 -0.67 12.23 -15.17
C SER A 177 -0.28 10.89 -15.81
N LYS A 178 -1.15 10.32 -16.65
CA LYS A 178 -0.80 9.11 -17.43
C LYS A 178 0.24 9.53 -18.48
N LYS A 179 1.48 9.01 -18.36
CA LYS A 179 2.53 9.16 -19.38
C LYS A 179 2.28 8.23 -20.58
#